data_AF-R9J7P0-F1
#
_entry.id   AF-R9J7P0-F1
#
_cell.length_a   1.000
_cell.length_b   1.000
_cell.length_c   1.000
_cell.angle_alpha   90.00
_cell.angle_beta   90.00
_cell.angle_gamma   90.00
#
_symmetry.space_group_name_H-M   'P 1'
#
loop_
_entity.id
_entity.type
_entity.pdbx_description
1 polymer ?
#
loop_
_entity_poly.entity_id
_entity_poly.type
_entity_poly.pdbx_seq_one_letter_code
_entity_poly.pdbx_strand_id
1 'polypeptide(L)'
;MQTKNLKVAYTSRYSKSSYTSVPKIQMEGKWLEELGFAIGTLLKVEFEEGSIRIRPLTAEEASEQKQQELKAELDRKSAELKKVQLGLAAAYAGLSPELSQVAAPSSPYSSSHRKSRKSK
;
A
#
# COMPACT_ATOMS: atom_id res chain seq x y z
N MET A 1 -24.41 20.28 -32.50
CA MET A 1 -24.56 20.21 -31.02
C MET A 1 -25.93 19.62 -30.72
N GLN A 2 -25.99 18.51 -29.99
CA GLN A 2 -27.26 17.90 -29.58
C GLN A 2 -27.60 18.35 -28.17
N THR A 3 -28.85 18.75 -27.92
CA THR A 3 -29.28 19.26 -26.61
C THR A 3 -30.50 18.49 -26.14
N LYS A 4 -30.51 18.09 -24.85
CA LYS A 4 -31.69 17.53 -24.18
C LYS A 4 -31.97 18.32 -22.91
N ASN A 5 -33.22 18.74 -22.75
CA ASN A 5 -33.67 19.38 -21.52
C ASN A 5 -34.10 18.29 -20.53
N LEU A 6 -33.65 18.42 -19.28
CA LEU A 6 -33.97 17.50 -18.20
C LEU A 6 -34.40 18.27 -16.96
N LYS A 7 -35.30 17.69 -16.18
CA LYS A 7 -35.73 18.23 -14.89
C LYS A 7 -35.09 17.43 -13.77
N VAL A 8 -34.73 18.14 -12.70
CA VAL A 8 -34.33 17.51 -11.45
C VAL A 8 -35.59 16.91 -10.81
N ALA A 9 -35.52 15.63 -10.45
CA ALA A 9 -36.56 14.95 -9.70
C ALA A 9 -36.06 14.69 -8.28
N TYR A 10 -36.97 14.46 -7.34
CA TYR A 10 -36.60 13.96 -6.02
C TYR A 10 -36.64 12.44 -5.99
N THR A 11 -35.69 11.82 -5.30
CA THR A 11 -35.73 10.40 -4.96
C THR A 11 -35.67 10.23 -3.46
N SER A 12 -36.44 9.27 -2.93
CA SER A 12 -36.39 8.94 -1.51
C SER A 12 -35.25 7.95 -1.26
N ARG A 13 -34.34 8.28 -0.34
CA ARG A 13 -33.33 7.36 0.18
C ARG A 13 -33.76 6.87 1.56
N TYR A 14 -33.85 5.55 1.70
CA TYR A 14 -34.07 4.91 2.98
C TYR A 14 -32.72 4.71 3.69
N SER A 15 -32.61 5.25 4.90
CA SER A 15 -31.44 5.10 5.76
C SER A 15 -31.92 4.62 7.12
N LYS A 16 -31.72 3.32 7.43
CA LYS A 16 -31.91 2.55 8.70
C LYS A 16 -33.12 2.85 9.62
N SER A 17 -33.63 4.08 9.67
CA SER A 17 -34.76 4.57 10.47
C SER A 17 -35.52 5.76 9.85
N SER A 18 -35.08 6.35 8.73
CA SER A 18 -35.74 7.51 8.12
C SER A 18 -35.70 7.53 6.59
N TYR A 19 -36.64 8.28 6.01
CA TYR A 19 -36.67 8.61 4.59
C TYR A 19 -36.14 10.03 4.39
N THR A 20 -35.17 10.19 3.49
CA THR A 20 -34.66 11.50 3.09
C THR A 20 -34.88 11.69 1.60
N SER A 21 -35.57 12.77 1.25
CA SER A 21 -35.73 13.18 -0.15
C SER A 21 -34.47 13.88 -0.62
N VAL A 22 -33.87 13.40 -1.71
CA VAL A 22 -32.66 13.99 -2.29
C VAL A 22 -32.87 14.28 -3.78
N PRO A 23 -32.30 15.37 -4.31
CA PRO A 23 -32.39 15.67 -5.73
C PRO A 23 -31.64 14.62 -6.57
N LYS A 24 -32.20 14.30 -7.73
CA LYS A 24 -31.72 13.29 -8.68
C LYS A 24 -31.84 13.83 -10.11
N ILE A 25 -30.77 13.65 -10.87
CA ILE A 25 -30.73 13.83 -12.33
C ILE A 25 -30.70 12.42 -12.94
N GLN A 26 -31.58 12.15 -13.91
CA GLN A 26 -31.68 10.85 -14.58
C GLN A 26 -31.62 11.03 -16.09
N MET A 27 -30.65 10.38 -16.73
CA MET A 27 -30.45 10.39 -18.18
C MET A 27 -30.51 8.96 -18.68
N GLU A 28 -31.24 8.73 -19.77
CA GLU A 28 -31.41 7.39 -20.36
C GLU A 28 -31.32 7.43 -21.89
N GLY A 29 -30.90 6.31 -22.47
CA GLY A 29 -30.90 6.06 -23.91
C GLY A 29 -29.57 5.62 -24.49
N LYS A 30 -29.61 4.99 -25.67
CA LYS A 30 -28.44 4.42 -26.38
C LYS A 30 -27.35 5.47 -26.68
N TRP A 31 -27.75 6.73 -26.84
CA TRP A 31 -26.84 7.86 -27.05
C TRP A 31 -25.81 8.02 -25.91
N LEU A 32 -26.09 7.52 -24.69
CA LEU A 32 -25.10 7.51 -23.61
C LEU A 32 -23.93 6.58 -23.93
N GLU A 33 -24.21 5.38 -24.42
CA GLU A 33 -23.17 4.41 -24.81
C GLU A 33 -22.35 4.93 -26.00
N GLU A 34 -23.02 5.56 -26.99
CA GLU A 34 -22.36 6.19 -28.15
C GLU A 34 -21.39 7.32 -27.74
N LEU A 35 -21.64 7.98 -26.61
CA LEU A 35 -20.77 9.00 -26.03
C LEU A 35 -19.73 8.44 -25.04
N GLY A 36 -19.63 7.12 -24.89
CA GLY A 36 -18.68 6.46 -24.00
C GLY A 36 -19.12 6.31 -22.54
N PHE A 37 -20.41 6.51 -22.24
CA PHE A 37 -20.99 6.27 -20.91
C PHE A 37 -21.60 4.86 -20.82
N ALA A 38 -20.82 3.85 -21.19
CA ALA A 38 -21.24 2.45 -21.10
C ALA A 38 -21.30 1.97 -19.64
N ILE A 39 -22.11 0.94 -19.37
CA ILE A 39 -22.21 0.31 -18.05
C ILE A 39 -20.84 -0.17 -17.59
N GLY A 40 -20.46 0.17 -16.35
CA GLY A 40 -19.16 -0.17 -15.77
C GLY A 40 -18.04 0.84 -16.04
N THR A 41 -18.29 1.86 -16.86
CA THR A 41 -17.32 2.94 -17.09
C THR A 41 -17.16 3.80 -15.84
N LEU A 42 -15.91 4.06 -15.44
CA LEU A 42 -15.63 4.96 -14.34
C LEU A 42 -15.79 6.41 -14.80
N LEU A 43 -16.61 7.18 -14.11
CA LEU A 43 -16.91 8.57 -14.46
C LEU A 43 -16.28 9.53 -13.46
N LYS A 44 -15.78 10.66 -13.97
CA LYS A 44 -15.41 11.82 -13.18
C LYS A 44 -16.55 12.82 -13.20
N VAL A 45 -16.96 13.28 -12.02
CA VAL A 45 -17.98 14.32 -11.84
C VAL A 45 -17.34 15.51 -11.17
N GLU A 46 -17.22 16.61 -11.92
CA GLU A 46 -16.72 17.90 -11.44
C GLU A 46 -17.93 18.83 -11.34
N PHE A 47 -18.07 19.56 -10.23
CA PHE A 47 -19.21 20.44 -10.00
C PHE A 47 -18.75 21.79 -9.45
N GLU A 48 -19.42 22.84 -9.91
CA GLU A 48 -19.21 24.23 -9.53
C GLU A 48 -20.58 24.94 -9.46
N GLU A 49 -20.59 26.22 -9.08
CA GLU A 49 -21.85 26.99 -8.98
C GLU A 49 -22.59 27.00 -10.33
N GLY A 50 -23.79 26.42 -10.37
CA GLY A 50 -24.63 26.36 -11.57
C GLY A 50 -24.18 25.38 -12.67
N SER A 51 -23.12 24.58 -12.46
CA SER A 51 -22.55 23.73 -13.53
C SER A 51 -22.06 22.37 -13.00
N ILE A 52 -22.39 21.31 -13.73
CA ILE A 52 -21.92 19.96 -13.48
C ILE A 52 -21.30 19.44 -14.77
N ARG A 53 -20.03 19.05 -14.71
CA ARG A 53 -19.30 18.41 -15.80
C ARG A 53 -19.12 16.93 -15.49
N ILE A 54 -19.72 16.10 -16.32
CA ILE A 54 -19.63 14.65 -16.23
C ILE A 54 -18.83 14.16 -17.44
N ARG A 55 -17.77 13.39 -17.19
CA ARG A 55 -16.96 12.79 -18.26
C ARG A 55 -16.48 11.39 -17.89
N PRO A 56 -16.25 10.49 -18.86
CA PRO A 56 -15.48 9.28 -18.62
C PRO A 56 -14.09 9.63 -18.09
N LEU A 57 -13.59 8.82 -17.15
CA LEU A 57 -12.19 8.92 -16.72
C LEU A 57 -11.30 8.40 -17.85
N THR A 58 -10.22 9.11 -18.17
CA THR A 58 -9.30 8.65 -19.21
C THR A 58 -8.47 7.46 -18.71
N ALA A 59 -7.97 6.64 -19.63
CA ALA A 59 -7.16 5.47 -19.29
C ALA A 59 -5.90 5.87 -18.51
N GLU A 60 -5.32 7.02 -18.84
CA GLU A 60 -4.17 7.60 -18.19
C GLU A 60 -4.47 7.94 -16.73
N GLU A 61 -5.53 8.71 -16.45
CA GLU A 61 -5.92 9.09 -15.09
C GLU A 61 -6.27 7.85 -14.24
N ALA A 62 -6.90 6.84 -14.83
CA ALA A 62 -7.20 5.57 -14.15
C ALA A 62 -5.92 4.79 -13.82
N SER A 63 -4.96 4.77 -14.74
CA SER A 63 -3.67 4.10 -14.56
C SER A 63 -2.81 4.80 -13.50
N GLU A 64 -2.81 6.13 -13.45
CA GLU A 64 -2.09 6.92 -12.46
C GLU A 64 -2.64 6.68 -11.05
N GLN A 65 -3.96 6.67 -10.87
CA GLN A 65 -4.58 6.30 -9.59
C GLN A 65 -4.19 4.89 -9.16
N LYS A 66 -4.21 3.94 -10.10
CA LYS A 66 -3.81 2.55 -9.85
C LYS A 66 -2.34 2.45 -9.45
N GLN A 67 -1.47 3.17 -10.15
CA GLN A 67 -0.03 3.21 -9.85
C GLN A 67 0.24 3.85 -8.50
N GLN A 68 -0.48 4.92 -8.14
CA GLN A 68 -0.35 5.57 -6.85
C GLN A 68 -0.79 4.66 -5.71
N GLU A 69 -1.91 3.94 -5.87
CA GLU A 69 -2.39 2.94 -4.91
C GLU A 69 -1.37 1.80 -4.74
N LEU A 70 -0.88 1.25 -5.85
CA LEU A 70 0.14 0.19 -5.84
C LEU A 70 1.45 0.65 -5.19
N LYS A 71 1.87 1.89 -5.45
CA LYS A 71 3.06 2.48 -4.84
C LYS A 71 2.88 2.65 -3.34
N ALA A 72 1.74 3.17 -2.89
CA ALA A 72 1.44 3.31 -1.46
C ALA A 72 1.44 1.96 -0.75
N GLU A 73 0.91 0.91 -1.40
CA GLU A 73 0.92 -0.45 -0.87
C GLU A 73 2.35 -1.04 -0.82
N LEU A 74 3.17 -0.80 -1.86
CA LEU A 74 4.58 -1.17 -1.86
C LEU A 74 5.34 -0.48 -0.72
N ASP A 75 5.13 0.81 -0.54
CA ASP A 75 5.76 1.60 0.51
C ASP A 75 5.37 1.05 1.89
N ARG A 76 4.09 0.77 2.11
CA ARG A 76 3.59 0.14 3.35
C ARG A 76 4.27 -1.20 3.63
N LYS A 77 4.28 -2.11 2.64
CA LYS A 77 4.90 -3.44 2.78
C LYS A 77 6.40 -3.33 3.02
N SER A 78 7.08 -2.39 2.36
CA SER A 78 8.52 -2.18 2.54
C SER A 78 8.86 -1.70 3.95
N ALA A 79 8.04 -0.81 4.52
CA ALA A 79 8.22 -0.33 5.88
C ALA A 79 8.00 -1.45 6.91
N GLU A 80 7.02 -2.31 6.68
CA GLU A 80 6.75 -3.47 7.53
C GLU A 80 7.90 -4.49 7.48
N LEU A 81 8.37 -4.84 6.29
CA LEU A 81 9.54 -5.72 6.12
C LEU A 81 10.78 -5.16 6.80
N LYS A 82 11.03 -3.86 6.68
CA LYS A 82 12.17 -3.19 7.34
C LYS A 82 12.07 -3.28 8.86
N LYS A 83 10.88 -3.13 9.44
CA LYS A 83 10.65 -3.31 10.88
C LYS A 83 10.94 -4.73 11.33
N VAL A 84 10.46 -5.73 10.57
CA VAL A 84 10.72 -7.15 10.87
C VAL A 84 12.22 -7.47 10.78
N GLN A 85 12.91 -6.99 9.75
CA GLN A 85 14.35 -7.17 9.60
C GLN A 85 15.15 -6.57 10.77
N LEU A 86 14.79 -5.35 11.19
CA LEU A 86 15.43 -4.70 12.35
C LEU A 86 15.19 -5.48 13.64
N GLY A 87 13.97 -5.98 13.86
CA GLY A 87 13.65 -6.83 15.01
C GLY A 87 14.45 -8.14 15.02
N LEU A 88 14.56 -8.80 13.86
CA LEU A 88 15.35 -10.02 13.71
C LEU A 88 16.85 -9.77 13.96
N ALA A 89 17.40 -8.70 13.40
CA ALA A 89 18.80 -8.33 13.59
C ALA A 89 19.11 -8.00 15.06
N ALA A 90 18.22 -7.27 15.74
CA ALA A 90 18.35 -6.98 17.17
C ALA A 90 18.29 -8.25 18.03
N ALA A 91 17.39 -9.18 17.71
CA ALA A 91 17.31 -10.47 18.39
C ALA A 91 18.60 -11.29 18.20
N TYR A 92 19.15 -11.33 16.99
CA TYR A 92 20.40 -12.04 16.69
C TYR A 92 21.62 -11.39 17.36
N ALA A 93 21.69 -10.05 17.38
CA ALA A 93 22.74 -9.33 18.08
C ALA A 93 22.68 -9.56 19.61
N GLY A 94 21.49 -9.70 20.18
CA GLY A 94 21.28 -10.10 21.58
C GLY A 94 21.70 -11.54 21.89
N LEU A 95 21.76 -12.43 20.88
CA LEU A 95 22.20 -13.82 21.01
C LEU A 95 23.73 -14.00 20.82
N SER A 96 24.44 -13.00 20.27
CA SER A 96 25.88 -13.08 19.96
C SER A 96 26.84 -13.28 21.15
N PRO A 97 26.56 -12.92 22.42
CA PRO A 97 27.51 -13.19 23.50
C PRO A 97 27.66 -14.69 23.84
N GLU A 98 26.64 -15.52 23.60
CA GLU A 98 26.63 -16.94 24.00
C GLU A 98 27.14 -17.91 22.93
N LEU A 99 27.07 -17.55 21.63
CA LEU A 99 27.50 -18.45 20.54
C LEU A 99 28.94 -18.22 20.04
N SER A 100 29.65 -17.22 20.58
CA SER A 100 31.04 -16.89 20.18
C SER A 100 32.11 -17.60 21.03
N GLN A 101 31.79 -18.73 21.66
CA GLN A 101 32.76 -19.57 22.37
C GLN A 101 33.03 -20.85 21.55
N VAL A 102 33.63 -20.71 20.37
CA VAL A 102 34.21 -21.85 19.66
C VAL A 102 35.55 -22.16 20.33
N ALA A 103 35.69 -23.39 20.85
CA ALA A 103 36.87 -23.84 21.57
C ALA A 103 38.13 -23.66 20.72
N ALA A 104 39.05 -22.80 21.19
CA ALA A 104 40.39 -22.74 20.62
C ALA A 104 41.12 -24.08 20.89
N PRO A 105 41.79 -24.69 19.90
CA PRO A 105 42.53 -25.92 20.13
C PRO A 105 43.65 -25.65 21.15
N SER A 106 43.61 -26.37 22.27
CA SER A 106 44.66 -26.34 23.28
C SER A 106 45.94 -26.94 22.69
N SER A 107 46.97 -26.12 22.53
CA SER A 107 48.32 -26.58 22.16
C SER A 107 48.94 -27.31 23.36
N PRO A 108 49.28 -28.61 23.27
CA PRO A 108 49.82 -29.34 24.39
C PRO A 108 51.31 -29.60 24.18
N TYR A 109 52.16 -28.57 24.08
CA TYR A 109 53.61 -28.79 24.16
C TYR A 109 54.35 -27.55 24.69
N SER A 110 54.52 -27.50 26.01
CA SER A 110 55.64 -26.80 26.63
C SER A 110 56.48 -27.84 27.36
N SER A 111 57.47 -28.38 26.65
CA SER A 111 58.39 -29.39 27.16
C SER A 111 59.25 -28.79 28.26
N SER A 112 59.09 -29.29 29.48
CA SER A 112 60.01 -29.09 30.60
C SER A 112 61.39 -29.65 30.23
N HIS A 113 62.38 -28.76 30.07
CA HIS A 113 63.79 -29.17 29.99
C HIS A 113 64.53 -28.79 31.27
N ARG A 114 64.59 -29.79 32.14
CA ARG A 114 65.45 -29.91 33.31
C ARG A 114 66.92 -29.94 32.85
N LYS A 115 67.75 -28.98 33.29
CA LYS A 115 69.21 -29.15 33.26
C LYS A 115 69.80 -28.87 34.65
N SER A 116 70.14 -29.95 35.32
CA SER A 116 71.12 -30.01 36.40
C SER A 116 72.48 -29.54 35.92
N ARG A 117 73.24 -28.80 36.74
CA ARG A 117 74.71 -28.88 36.81
C ARG A 117 75.21 -28.39 38.17
N LYS A 118 75.88 -29.30 38.88
CA LYS A 118 76.70 -29.12 40.09
C LYS A 118 77.85 -28.13 39.85
N SER A 119 78.25 -27.39 40.88
CA SER A 119 79.60 -27.47 41.50
C SER A 119 79.82 -26.35 42.53
N LYS A 120 80.07 -26.71 43.80
CA LYS A 120 81.37 -26.51 44.46
C LYS A 120 81.49 -27.43 45.66
#